data_AF-A0A146KAP6-F1
#
_entry.id   AF-A0A146KAP6-F1
#
_cell.length_a   1.000
_cell.length_b   1.000
_cell.length_c   1.000
_cell.angle_alpha   90.00
_cell.angle_beta   90.00
_cell.angle_gamma   90.00
#
_symmetry.space_group_name_H-M   'P 1'
#
loop_
_entity.id
_entity.type
_entity.pdbx_description
1 polymer ?
#
loop_
_entity_poly.entity_id
_entity_poly.type
_entity_poly.pdbx_seq_one_letter_code
_entity_poly.pdbx_strand_id
1 'polypeptide(L)'
;IAETSLTVPNCSVVIDSGLCKLLFYDQKQHCDCLKTVNIDKQNAVQRKGRTGRTMDGICFNCYTEEDYQSFLPQNKFEIQRVKSDQ
;
A
#
# COMPACT_ATOMS: atom_id res chain seq x y z
N ILE A 1 3.47 -1.29 -7.14
CA ILE A 1 3.84 -2.00 -8.39
C ILE A 1 4.25 -3.45 -8.10
N ALA A 2 5.32 -3.70 -7.34
CA ALA A 2 5.71 -5.07 -6.94
C ALA A 2 4.69 -5.75 -5.99
N GLU A 3 3.83 -4.96 -5.35
CA GLU A 3 2.75 -5.46 -4.50
C GLU A 3 1.73 -6.34 -5.23
N THR A 4 1.48 -6.11 -6.52
CA THR A 4 0.44 -6.84 -7.29
C THR A 4 0.94 -7.35 -8.65
N SER A 5 1.77 -6.58 -9.35
CA SER A 5 1.99 -6.75 -10.80
C SER A 5 3.36 -7.31 -11.19
N LEU A 6 4.27 -7.50 -10.24
CA LEU A 6 5.62 -8.03 -10.52
C LEU A 6 5.97 -9.13 -9.51
N THR A 7 6.46 -10.26 -10.02
CA THR A 7 7.04 -11.33 -9.20
C THR A 7 8.55 -11.23 -9.29
N VAL A 8 9.20 -10.97 -8.16
CA VAL A 8 10.66 -10.97 -8.06
C VAL A 8 11.09 -12.36 -7.61
N PRO A 9 11.73 -13.18 -8.47
CA PRO A 9 12.21 -14.49 -8.05
C PRO A 9 13.28 -14.34 -6.97
N ASN A 10 13.32 -15.27 -6.02
CA ASN A 10 14.29 -15.31 -4.91
C ASN A 10 14.25 -14.08 -3.98
N CYS A 11 13.08 -13.45 -3.82
CA CYS A 11 12.88 -12.43 -2.80
C CYS A 11 12.84 -13.08 -1.41
N SER A 12 13.94 -12.95 -0.66
CA SER A 12 14.06 -13.43 0.73
C SER A 12 13.75 -12.34 1.75
N VAL A 13 13.91 -11.06 1.39
CA VAL A 13 13.69 -9.93 2.29
C VAL A 13 12.74 -8.91 1.68
N VAL A 14 11.72 -8.54 2.44
CA VAL A 14 10.83 -7.42 2.16
C VAL A 14 11.06 -6.34 3.22
N ILE A 15 11.16 -5.09 2.78
CA ILE A 15 11.16 -3.91 3.66
C ILE A 15 9.90 -3.12 3.33
N ASP A 16 8.92 -3.12 4.25
CA ASP A 16 7.65 -2.43 4.09
C ASP A 16 7.68 -1.10 4.85
N SER A 17 7.61 0.00 4.10
CA SER A 17 7.53 1.34 4.68
C SER A 17 6.18 1.67 5.31
N GLY A 18 5.13 0.88 5.03
CA GLY A 18 3.77 1.19 5.46
C GLY A 18 3.13 2.34 4.68
N LEU A 19 3.78 2.84 3.62
CA LEU A 19 3.32 3.99 2.85
C LEU A 19 3.00 3.61 1.40
N CYS A 20 2.06 4.34 0.80
CA CYS A 20 1.82 4.37 -0.64
C CYS A 20 1.50 5.79 -1.12
N LYS A 21 1.61 6.01 -2.43
CA LYS A 21 1.11 7.24 -3.05
C LYS A 21 -0.26 6.95 -3.65
N LEU A 22 -1.23 7.77 -3.29
CA LEU A 22 -2.58 7.73 -3.85
C LEU A 22 -2.91 9.03 -4.56
N LEU A 23 -3.62 8.91 -5.68
CA LEU A 23 -4.18 10.03 -6.40
C LEU A 23 -5.47 10.47 -5.72
N PHE A 24 -5.61 11.78 -5.50
CA PHE A 24 -6.80 12.40 -4.95
C PHE A 24 -7.19 13.60 -5.81
N TYR A 25 -8.47 13.74 -6.10
CA TYR A 25 -8.99 14.95 -6.74
C TYR A 25 -9.20 16.07 -5.70
N ASP A 26 -8.54 17.22 -5.89
CA ASP A 26 -8.80 18.43 -5.10
C ASP A 26 -9.93 19.24 -5.75
N GLN A 27 -11.10 19.23 -5.11
CA GLN A 27 -12.27 19.96 -5.60
C GLN A 27 -12.10 21.48 -5.62
N LYS A 28 -11.24 22.05 -4.77
CA LYS A 28 -11.02 23.50 -4.71
C LYS A 28 -10.06 23.96 -5.79
N GLN A 29 -9.06 23.14 -6.11
CA GLN A 29 -8.06 23.45 -7.15
C GLN A 29 -8.43 22.88 -8.52
N HIS A 30 -9.49 22.07 -8.59
CA HIS A 30 -9.94 21.38 -9.80
C HIS A 30 -8.84 20.56 -10.49
N CYS A 31 -7.95 19.95 -9.70
CA CYS A 31 -6.81 19.19 -10.19
C CYS A 31 -6.57 17.93 -9.37
N ASP A 32 -5.86 16.98 -9.97
CA ASP A 32 -5.39 15.80 -9.26
C ASP A 32 -4.13 16.11 -8.45
N CYS A 33 -4.07 15.59 -7.23
CA CYS A 33 -2.93 15.68 -6.35
C CYS A 33 -2.49 14.29 -5.89
N LEU A 34 -1.17 14.08 -5.87
CA LEU A 34 -0.59 12.83 -5.41
C LEU A 34 -0.20 12.98 -3.94
N LYS A 35 -0.83 12.23 -3.05
CA LYS A 35 -0.54 12.27 -1.61
C LYS A 35 0.11 10.97 -1.16
N THR A 36 1.16 11.09 -0.34
CA THR A 36 1.71 9.95 0.40
C THR A 36 0.83 9.69 1.61
N VAL A 37 0.35 8.46 1.76
CA VAL A 37 -0.53 8.04 2.85
C VAL A 37 -0.11 6.68 3.38
N ASN A 38 -0.62 6.31 4.56
CA ASN A 38 -0.48 4.95 5.07
C ASN A 38 -1.23 3.95 4.18
N ILE A 39 -0.65 2.77 4.03
CA ILE A 39 -1.33 1.63 3.39
C ILE A 39 -2.44 1.09 4.28
N ASP A 40 -3.32 0.27 3.70
CA ASP A 40 -4.29 -0.48 4.50
C ASP A 40 -3.69 -1.80 5.02
N LYS A 41 -4.38 -2.44 5.98
CA LYS A 41 -3.94 -3.71 6.56
C LYS A 41 -3.85 -4.81 5.48
N GLN A 42 -4.72 -4.79 4.48
CA GLN A 42 -4.72 -5.77 3.40
C GLN A 42 -3.46 -5.65 2.51
N ASN A 43 -3.01 -4.42 2.22
CA ASN A 43 -1.78 -4.13 1.49
C ASN A 43 -0.56 -4.65 2.27
N ALA A 44 -0.48 -4.38 3.58
CA ALA A 44 0.60 -4.86 4.43
C ALA A 44 0.72 -6.40 4.41
N VAL A 45 -0.42 -7.09 4.50
CA VAL A 45 -0.47 -8.56 4.40
C VAL A 45 -0.01 -9.04 3.02
N GLN A 46 -0.44 -8.38 1.94
CA GLN A 46 -0.02 -8.72 0.59
C GLN A 46 1.49 -8.52 0.38
N ARG A 47 2.06 -7.44 0.91
CA ARG A 47 3.50 -7.13 0.86
C ARG A 47 4.32 -8.17 1.62
N LYS A 48 3.89 -8.54 2.83
CA LYS A 48 4.52 -9.64 3.59
C LYS A 48 4.52 -10.95 2.81
N GLY A 49 3.46 -11.25 2.08
CA GLY A 49 3.34 -12.45 1.22
C GLY A 49 4.23 -12.48 -0.04
N ARG A 50 5.10 -11.48 -0.24
CA ARG A 50 6.07 -11.43 -1.35
C ARG A 50 7.40 -12.11 -1.05
N THR A 51 7.66 -12.44 0.21
CA THR A 51 8.76 -13.32 0.63
C THR A 51 8.22 -14.66 1.12
N GLY A 52 9.09 -15.65 1.39
CA GLY A 52 8.66 -16.91 2.02
C GLY A 52 8.05 -17.95 1.08
N ARG A 53 8.17 -17.78 -0.25
CA ARG A 53 7.56 -18.70 -1.23
C ARG A 53 8.46 -19.87 -1.64
N THR A 54 9.75 -19.59 -1.84
CA THR A 54 10.75 -20.57 -2.29
C THR A 54 11.83 -20.84 -1.25
N MET A 55 11.97 -19.96 -0.26
CA MET A 55 12.93 -20.03 0.83
C MET A 55 12.39 -19.22 2.02
N ASP A 56 12.95 -19.43 3.21
CA ASP A 56 12.59 -18.65 4.40
C ASP A 56 12.69 -17.15 4.13
N GLY A 57 11.66 -16.43 4.55
CA GLY A 57 11.44 -15.04 4.20
C GLY A 57 11.29 -14.14 5.41
N ILE A 58 11.93 -12.97 5.38
CA ILE A 58 11.81 -11.96 6.44
C ILE A 58 11.13 -10.71 5.86
N CYS A 59 10.14 -10.18 6.58
CA CYS A 59 9.52 -8.91 6.29
C CYS A 59 9.81 -7.93 7.43
N PHE A 60 10.53 -6.86 7.14
CA PHE A 60 10.79 -5.77 8.06
C PHE A 60 9.77 -4.66 7.84
N ASN A 61 9.01 -4.34 8.88
CA ASN A 61 8.04 -3.25 8.85
C ASN A 61 8.68 -2.00 9.47
N CYS A 62 8.70 -0.89 8.73
CA CYS A 62 9.24 0.39 9.21
C CYS A 62 8.19 1.25 9.94
N TYR A 63 7.29 0.60 10.66
CA TYR A 63 6.19 1.20 11.42
C TYR A 63 5.93 0.37 12.67
N THR A 64 5.37 1.00 13.70
CA THR A 64 5.08 0.32 14.96
C THR A 64 3.83 -0.55 14.86
N GLU A 65 3.63 -1.44 15.83
CA GLU A 65 2.37 -2.19 15.95
C GLU A 65 1.18 -1.24 16.18
N GLU A 66 1.39 -0.16 16.95
CA GLU A 66 0.36 0.87 17.16
C GLU A 66 -0.04 1.55 15.85
N ASP A 67 0.94 1.95 15.03
CA ASP A 67 0.68 2.49 13.70
C ASP A 67 -0.10 1.49 12.84
N TYR A 68 0.32 0.23 12.83
CA TYR A 68 -0.39 -0.83 12.10
C TYR A 68 -1.83 -0.98 12.56
N GLN A 69 -2.10 -0.90 13.86
CA GLN A 69 -3.47 -0.96 14.36
C GLN A 69 -4.32 0.22 13.93
N SER A 70 -3.71 1.40 13.74
CA SER A 70 -4.37 2.60 13.20
C SER A 70 -4.69 2.51 11.71
N PHE A 71 -4.08 1.59 10.96
CA PHE A 71 -4.33 1.45 9.52
C PHE A 71 -5.77 1.02 9.27
N LEU A 72 -6.35 1.56 8.19
CA LEU A 72 -7.67 1.14 7.73
C LEU A 72 -7.64 -0.35 7.36
N PRO A 73 -8.72 -1.12 7.60
CA PRO A 73 -8.80 -2.51 7.17
C PRO A 73 -8.63 -2.67 5.65
N GLN A 74 -9.25 -1.75 4.90
CA GLN A 74 -9.17 -1.66 3.45
C GLN A 74 -9.34 -0.19 3.05
N ASN A 75 -8.54 0.28 2.10
CA ASN A 75 -8.64 1.64 1.57
C ASN A 75 -9.94 1.77 0.76
N LYS A 76 -10.67 2.89 0.94
CA LYS A 76 -11.91 3.16 0.18
C LYS A 76 -11.67 3.08 -1.33
N PHE A 77 -12.66 2.60 -2.08
CA PHE A 77 -12.55 2.32 -3.51
C PHE A 77 -11.96 3.49 -4.32
N GLU A 78 -11.11 3.16 -5.30
CA GLU A 78 -10.44 4.11 -6.20
C GLU A 78 -11.42 5.08 -6.89
N ILE A 79 -12.64 4.61 -7.17
CA ILE A 79 -13.75 5.37 -7.75
C ILE A 79 -14.18 6.58 -6.89
N GLN A 80 -14.02 6.50 -5.56
CA GLN A 80 -14.40 7.61 -4.66
C GLN A 80 -13.34 8.72 -4.57
N ARG A 81 -12.19 8.56 -5.23
CA ARG A 81 -11.06 9.50 -5.16
C ARG A 81 -10.80 10.28 -6.45
N VAL A 82 -11.35 9.77 -7.56
CA VAL A 82 -11.32 10.42 -8.88
C VAL A 82 -12.57 11.27 -9.06
N LYS A 83 -12.48 12.26 -9.94
CA LYS A 83 -13.62 13.10 -10.31
C LYS A 83 -14.77 12.19 -10.77
N SER A 84 -15.92 12.27 -10.11
CA SER A 84 -17.14 11.64 -10.59
C SER A 84 -17.57 12.39 -11.84
N ASP A 85 -17.22 11.88 -13.01
CA ASP A 85 -17.84 12.28 -14.26
C ASP A 85 -19.25 11.63 -14.29
N GLN A 86 -20.18 12.23 -13.53
CA GLN A 86 -21.63 12.00 -13.63
C GLN A 86 -22.33 13.35 -13.73
#